data_AF-A0A7Y0R0W0-F1
#
_entry.id   AF-A0A7Y0R0W0-F1
#
_cell.length_a   1.000
_cell.length_b   1.000
_cell.length_c   1.000
_cell.angle_alpha   90.00
_cell.angle_beta   90.00
_cell.angle_gamma   90.00
#
_symmetry.space_group_name_H-M   'P 1'
#
loop_
_entity.id
_entity.type
_entity.pdbx_description
1 polymer ?
#
loop_
_entity_poly.entity_id
_entity_poly.type
_entity_poly.pdbx_seq_one_letter_code
_entity_poly.pdbx_strand_id
1 'polypeptide(L)'
;GREHLGYPALPNEMASKQLLAAVGQSRLIQTWESLFGIYGIKIGQMLLTRADLDDRERFLNARDTINALVANDIIPIVNENDAVATSEIKVGDNDNLSALVGILCGADKLLLLTDQKGLFTADPRKDPNAEPIKEVKTIDDTLRKIAGGSGTTLGTGGMATKLQAADIA
;
A
#
# COMPACT_ATOMS: atom_id res chain seq x y z
N GLY A 1 -9.68 8.37 -9.98
CA GLY A 1 -9.37 8.62 -11.40
C GLY A 1 -10.57 8.27 -12.26
N ARG A 2 -10.81 6.97 -12.49
CA ARG A 2 -11.90 6.48 -13.36
C ARG A 2 -13.27 7.05 -13.00
N GLU A 3 -13.68 6.92 -11.76
CA GLU A 3 -14.96 7.44 -11.26
C GLU A 3 -15.12 8.94 -11.55
N HIS A 4 -14.11 9.74 -11.19
CA HIS A 4 -14.15 11.18 -11.39
C HIS A 4 -14.23 11.62 -12.87
N LEU A 5 -13.64 10.82 -13.77
CA LEU A 5 -13.72 11.05 -15.22
C LEU A 5 -14.92 10.36 -15.90
N GLY A 6 -15.84 9.75 -15.14
CA GLY A 6 -17.02 9.08 -15.70
C GLY A 6 -16.72 7.74 -16.39
N TYR A 7 -15.75 6.98 -15.89
CA TYR A 7 -15.36 5.66 -16.40
C TYR A 7 -15.05 5.62 -17.91
N PRO A 8 -14.13 6.47 -18.40
CA PRO A 8 -13.83 6.52 -19.83
C PRO A 8 -13.22 5.19 -20.31
N ALA A 9 -13.56 4.82 -21.55
CA ALA A 9 -12.86 3.75 -22.25
C ALA A 9 -11.51 4.30 -22.74
N LEU A 10 -10.41 3.85 -22.12
CA LEU A 10 -9.04 4.26 -22.44
C LEU A 10 -8.25 3.07 -22.99
N PRO A 11 -7.26 3.30 -23.87
CA PRO A 11 -6.31 2.26 -24.30
C PRO A 11 -5.63 1.60 -23.10
N ASN A 12 -5.37 0.29 -23.17
CA ASN A 12 -4.69 -0.45 -22.10
C ASN A 12 -3.17 -0.21 -22.14
N GLU A 13 -2.77 1.02 -21.85
CA GLU A 13 -1.40 1.49 -21.91
C GLU A 13 -0.97 2.11 -20.59
N MET A 14 0.34 2.19 -20.35
CA MET A 14 0.90 2.79 -19.13
C MET A 14 0.46 4.24 -18.95
N ALA A 15 0.47 5.03 -20.03
CA ALA A 15 0.04 6.42 -20.02
C ALA A 15 -1.42 6.58 -19.56
N SER A 16 -2.32 5.66 -19.95
CA SER A 16 -3.71 5.66 -19.49
C SER A 16 -3.81 5.40 -17.99
N LYS A 17 -2.98 4.51 -17.43
CA LYS A 17 -2.92 4.26 -15.98
C LYS A 17 -2.38 5.49 -15.23
N GLN A 18 -1.29 6.08 -15.73
CA GLN A 18 -0.68 7.30 -15.17
C GLN A 18 -1.65 8.49 -15.20
N LEU A 19 -2.39 8.68 -16.29
CA LEU A 19 -3.45 9.70 -16.41
C LEU A 19 -4.52 9.52 -15.33
N LEU A 20 -5.01 8.29 -15.16
CA LEU A 20 -6.03 7.97 -14.16
C LEU A 20 -5.49 8.14 -12.73
N ALA A 21 -4.22 7.83 -12.51
CA ALA A 21 -3.54 8.01 -11.24
C ALA A 21 -3.34 9.50 -10.91
N ALA A 22 -2.88 10.32 -11.86
CA ALA A 22 -2.72 11.76 -11.69
C ALA A 22 -4.04 12.44 -11.29
N VAL A 23 -5.13 12.12 -12.01
CA VAL A 23 -6.47 12.64 -11.68
C VAL A 23 -7.01 12.02 -10.38
N GLY A 24 -6.72 10.74 -10.12
CA GLY A 24 -7.18 10.06 -8.92
C GLY A 24 -6.52 10.55 -7.65
N GLN A 25 -5.22 10.83 -7.70
CA GLN A 25 -4.42 11.21 -6.56
C GLN A 25 -4.85 12.58 -6.01
N SER A 26 -5.18 13.55 -6.88
CA SER A 26 -5.71 14.84 -6.45
C SER A 26 -7.04 14.71 -5.70
N ARG A 27 -7.93 13.82 -6.15
CA ARG A 27 -9.19 13.51 -5.48
C ARG A 27 -8.99 12.77 -4.16
N LEU A 28 -8.05 11.82 -4.14
CA LEU A 28 -7.70 11.05 -2.95
C LEU A 28 -7.19 11.97 -1.84
N ILE A 29 -6.22 12.84 -2.15
CA ILE A 29 -5.65 13.73 -1.13
C ILE A 29 -6.65 14.79 -0.66
N GLN A 30 -7.49 15.31 -1.57
CA GLN A 30 -8.56 16.24 -1.20
C GLN A 30 -9.57 15.59 -0.24
N THR A 31 -9.89 14.32 -0.45
CA THR A 31 -10.81 13.57 0.42
C THR A 31 -10.21 13.39 1.81
N TRP A 32 -8.94 12.97 1.89
CA TRP A 32 -8.24 12.85 3.17
C TRP A 32 -8.14 14.18 3.90
N GLU A 33 -7.77 15.26 3.22
CA GLU A 33 -7.67 16.59 3.84
C GLU A 33 -9.02 17.06 4.38
N SER A 34 -10.11 16.82 3.63
CA SER A 34 -11.45 17.17 4.08
C SER A 34 -11.87 16.37 5.32
N LEU A 35 -11.60 15.06 5.34
CA LEU A 35 -11.98 14.19 6.46
C LEU A 35 -11.15 14.46 7.72
N PHE A 36 -9.84 14.62 7.61
CA PHE A 36 -8.99 15.00 8.74
C PHE A 36 -9.26 16.43 9.21
N GLY A 37 -9.59 17.33 8.29
CA GLY A 37 -9.95 18.72 8.58
C GLY A 37 -11.16 18.86 9.50
N ILE A 38 -12.13 17.93 9.45
CA ILE A 38 -13.26 17.87 10.41
C ILE A 38 -12.77 17.79 11.86
N TYR A 39 -11.65 17.12 12.09
CA TYR A 39 -11.05 16.93 13.40
C TYR A 39 -9.92 17.94 13.70
N GLY A 40 -9.70 18.93 12.82
CA GLY A 40 -8.62 19.91 12.96
C GLY A 40 -7.21 19.34 12.72
N ILE A 41 -7.10 18.12 12.18
CA ILE A 41 -5.83 17.44 11.93
C ILE A 41 -5.31 17.84 10.55
N LYS A 42 -4.01 18.13 10.45
CA LYS A 42 -3.33 18.43 9.17
C LYS A 42 -2.73 17.17 8.56
N ILE A 43 -2.69 17.11 7.23
CA ILE A 43 -2.01 16.04 6.52
C ILE A 43 -0.84 16.55 5.68
N GLY A 44 0.14 15.69 5.45
CA GLY A 44 1.26 15.91 4.54
C GLY A 44 1.27 14.83 3.47
N GLN A 45 1.13 15.20 2.20
CA GLN A 45 1.18 14.22 1.11
C GLN A 45 2.63 13.85 0.80
N MET A 46 2.90 12.55 0.69
CA MET A 46 4.17 12.03 0.18
C MET A 46 3.91 11.01 -0.93
N LEU A 47 4.58 11.21 -2.07
CA LEU A 47 4.52 10.29 -3.20
C LEU A 47 5.90 9.70 -3.43
N LEU A 48 6.02 8.38 -3.28
CA LEU A 48 7.29 7.67 -3.35
C LEU A 48 7.29 6.67 -4.51
N THR A 49 8.47 6.39 -5.05
CA THR A 49 8.69 5.30 -6.02
C THR A 49 9.66 4.28 -5.44
N ARG A 50 9.79 3.11 -6.07
CA ARG A 50 10.82 2.13 -5.73
C ARG A 50 12.22 2.75 -5.78
N ALA A 51 12.47 3.58 -6.78
CA ALA A 51 13.76 4.25 -6.96
C ALA A 51 14.11 5.18 -5.79
N ASP A 52 13.11 5.77 -5.12
CA ASP A 52 13.34 6.61 -3.95
C ASP A 52 13.65 5.79 -2.69
N LEU A 53 13.24 4.53 -2.66
CA LEU A 53 13.43 3.62 -1.52
C LEU A 53 14.70 2.76 -1.66
N ASP A 54 15.12 2.46 -2.88
CA ASP A 54 16.35 1.69 -3.15
C ASP A 54 17.62 2.58 -3.09
N ASP A 55 17.48 3.90 -3.23
CA ASP A 55 18.57 4.85 -3.05
C ASP A 55 18.70 5.28 -1.58
N ARG A 56 19.87 5.08 -0.99
CA ARG A 56 20.11 5.34 0.44
C ARG A 56 19.88 6.81 0.83
N GLU A 57 20.28 7.75 -0.01
CA GLU A 57 20.16 9.18 0.31
C GLU A 57 18.69 9.62 0.26
N ARG A 58 17.97 9.21 -0.78
CA ARG A 58 16.53 9.46 -0.91
C ARG A 58 15.72 8.77 0.18
N PHE A 59 16.11 7.56 0.55
CA PHE A 59 15.52 6.82 1.66
C PHE A 59 15.64 7.61 2.99
N LEU A 60 16.85 8.09 3.31
CA LEU A 60 17.06 8.89 4.53
C LEU A 60 16.30 10.23 4.49
N ASN A 61 16.24 10.89 3.33
CA ASN A 61 15.46 12.11 3.17
C ASN A 61 13.95 11.87 3.36
N ALA A 62 13.41 10.76 2.83
CA ALA A 62 12.01 10.37 3.03
C ALA A 62 11.72 10.11 4.52
N ARG A 63 12.60 9.38 5.22
CA ARG A 63 12.51 9.19 6.68
C ARG A 63 12.47 10.53 7.41
N ASP A 64 13.44 11.40 7.16
CA ASP A 64 13.59 12.65 7.90
C ASP A 64 12.36 13.55 7.68
N THR A 65 11.78 13.53 6.47
CA THR A 65 10.52 14.21 6.16
C THR A 65 9.34 13.63 6.94
N ILE A 66 9.18 12.30 6.97
CA ILE A 66 8.09 11.65 7.72
C ILE A 66 8.19 11.98 9.21
N ASN A 67 9.40 11.88 9.77
CA ASN A 67 9.65 12.20 11.18
C ASN A 67 9.36 13.67 11.49
N ALA A 68 9.72 14.60 10.59
CA ALA A 68 9.40 16.01 10.74
C ALA A 68 7.89 16.28 10.69
N LEU A 69 7.14 15.62 9.80
CA LEU A 69 5.67 15.74 9.75
C LEU A 69 5.04 15.29 11.08
N VAL A 70 5.40 14.09 11.55
CA VAL A 70 4.87 13.52 12.79
C VAL A 70 5.25 14.38 14.00
N ALA A 71 6.49 14.89 14.07
CA ALA A 71 6.93 15.77 15.15
C ALA A 71 6.20 17.12 15.23
N ASN A 72 5.45 17.50 14.18
CA ASN A 72 4.65 18.71 14.11
C ASN A 72 3.13 18.41 14.09
N ASP A 73 2.72 17.23 14.57
CA ASP A 73 1.32 16.79 14.63
C ASP A 73 0.63 16.74 13.25
N ILE A 74 1.40 16.51 12.19
CA ILE A 74 0.91 16.35 10.81
C ILE A 74 0.91 14.87 10.44
N ILE A 75 -0.23 14.37 9.96
CA ILE A 75 -0.37 12.97 9.54
C ILE A 75 0.18 12.80 8.12
N PRO A 76 1.24 12.00 7.90
CA PRO A 76 1.73 11.71 6.57
C PRO A 76 0.76 10.78 5.82
N ILE A 77 0.35 11.18 4.63
CA ILE A 77 -0.43 10.35 3.69
C ILE A 77 0.50 9.95 2.56
N VAL A 78 1.01 8.73 2.65
CA VAL A 78 1.98 8.17 1.70
C VAL A 78 1.27 7.34 0.65
N ASN A 79 1.63 7.50 -0.62
CA ASN A 79 1.19 6.63 -1.71
C ASN A 79 2.30 6.46 -2.75
N GLU A 80 2.14 5.47 -3.63
CA GLU A 80 3.03 5.32 -4.78
C GLU A 80 2.84 6.48 -5.78
N ASN A 81 3.93 6.97 -6.36
CA ASN A 81 3.89 8.02 -7.38
C ASN A 81 3.54 7.47 -8.77
N ASP A 82 2.36 6.86 -8.86
CA ASP A 82 1.87 6.17 -10.07
C ASP A 82 1.73 7.06 -11.30
N ALA A 83 1.67 8.39 -11.13
CA ALA A 83 1.54 9.34 -12.24
C ALA A 83 2.84 9.49 -13.05
N VAL A 84 3.99 9.19 -12.45
CA VAL A 84 5.32 9.33 -13.09
C VAL A 84 6.14 8.04 -13.05
N ALA A 85 5.71 7.04 -12.28
CA ALA A 85 6.40 5.76 -12.19
C ALA A 85 6.28 4.94 -13.50
N THR A 86 7.42 4.48 -14.03
CA THR A 86 7.47 3.46 -15.08
C THR A 86 7.29 2.06 -14.48
N SER A 87 7.18 1.02 -15.33
CA SER A 87 7.03 -0.37 -14.87
C SER A 87 8.18 -0.83 -13.97
N GLU A 88 9.39 -0.35 -14.23
CA GLU A 88 10.63 -0.78 -13.58
C GLU A 88 10.84 -0.14 -12.21
N ILE A 89 10.22 1.02 -11.96
CA ILE A 89 10.40 1.81 -10.73
C ILE A 89 9.18 1.78 -9.81
N LYS A 90 8.21 0.90 -10.10
CA LYS A 90 7.09 0.62 -9.20
C LYS A 90 7.52 -0.34 -8.11
N VAL A 91 7.07 -0.08 -6.88
CA VAL A 91 7.16 -1.01 -5.75
C VAL A 91 6.32 -2.26 -6.04
N GLY A 92 5.21 -2.09 -6.76
CA GLY A 92 4.38 -3.18 -7.28
C GLY A 92 3.06 -3.37 -6.52
N ASP A 93 3.07 -3.05 -5.22
CA ASP A 93 1.88 -3.02 -4.37
C ASP A 93 2.11 -2.15 -3.12
N ASN A 94 1.02 -1.61 -2.57
CA ASN A 94 1.06 -0.76 -1.39
C ASN A 94 1.28 -1.53 -0.07
N ASP A 95 1.18 -2.87 -0.04
CA ASP A 95 1.49 -3.65 1.16
C ASP A 95 3.02 -3.53 1.41
N ASN A 96 3.84 -3.79 0.40
CA ASN A 96 5.30 -3.65 0.48
C ASN A 96 5.75 -2.19 0.70
N LEU A 97 5.10 -1.22 0.04
CA LEU A 97 5.36 0.20 0.31
C LEU A 97 5.13 0.54 1.78
N SER A 98 4.03 0.05 2.36
CA SER A 98 3.69 0.33 3.76
C SER A 98 4.70 -0.28 4.73
N ALA A 99 5.25 -1.46 4.43
CA ALA A 99 6.32 -2.07 5.22
C ALA A 99 7.61 -1.24 5.18
N LEU A 100 8.02 -0.79 3.99
CA LEU A 100 9.19 0.08 3.84
C LEU A 100 9.00 1.42 4.56
N VAL A 101 7.80 2.01 4.48
CA VAL A 101 7.45 3.22 5.24
C VAL A 101 7.46 2.97 6.75
N GLY A 102 6.98 1.81 7.21
CA GLY A 102 7.05 1.42 8.62
C GLY A 102 8.49 1.36 9.13
N ILE A 103 9.40 0.77 8.36
CA ILE A 103 10.85 0.77 8.66
C ILE A 103 11.39 2.20 8.68
N LEU A 104 11.04 3.02 7.68
CA LEU A 104 11.48 4.41 7.57
C LEU A 104 11.16 5.20 8.84
N CYS A 105 9.91 5.15 9.31
CA CYS A 105 9.49 5.92 10.48
C CYS A 105 9.75 5.22 11.83
N GLY A 106 10.36 4.02 11.82
CA GLY A 106 10.59 3.25 13.04
C GLY A 106 9.29 2.86 13.73
N ALA A 107 8.26 2.47 12.96
CA ALA A 107 6.96 2.11 13.49
C ALA A 107 7.02 0.87 14.38
N ASP A 108 6.39 0.92 15.56
CA ASP A 108 6.23 -0.25 16.43
C ASP A 108 5.29 -1.30 15.85
N LYS A 109 4.38 -0.89 14.96
CA LYS A 109 3.34 -1.73 14.35
C LYS A 109 3.00 -1.26 12.94
N LEU A 110 2.81 -2.22 12.05
CA LEU A 110 2.17 -2.03 10.75
C LEU A 110 0.77 -2.68 10.77
N LEU A 111 -0.25 -1.90 10.40
CA LEU A 111 -1.63 -2.40 10.30
C LEU A 111 -2.08 -2.46 8.83
N LEU A 112 -2.23 -3.68 8.31
CA LEU A 112 -2.74 -3.92 6.96
C LEU A 112 -4.25 -4.16 6.98
N LEU A 113 -5.03 -3.14 6.61
CA LEU A 113 -6.48 -3.25 6.50
C LEU A 113 -6.89 -3.94 5.19
N THR A 114 -7.77 -4.94 5.26
CA THR A 114 -8.17 -5.76 4.10
C THR A 114 -9.66 -6.15 4.16
N ASP A 115 -10.22 -6.54 3.02
CA ASP A 115 -11.59 -7.03 2.89
C ASP A 115 -11.75 -8.51 3.30
N GLN A 116 -10.64 -9.23 3.49
CA GLN A 116 -10.64 -10.56 4.08
C GLN A 116 -10.62 -10.45 5.61
N LYS A 117 -11.19 -11.45 6.32
CA LYS A 117 -11.20 -11.45 7.79
C LYS A 117 -9.81 -11.67 8.42
N GLY A 118 -8.80 -11.99 7.63
CA GLY A 118 -7.45 -12.29 8.07
C GLY A 118 -6.83 -13.42 7.26
N LEU A 119 -5.76 -13.99 7.80
CA LEU A 119 -5.11 -15.18 7.28
C LEU A 119 -5.85 -16.44 7.75
N PHE A 120 -5.98 -17.44 6.89
CA PHE A 120 -6.64 -18.71 7.19
C PHE A 120 -5.72 -19.89 6.87
N THR A 121 -5.99 -21.05 7.48
CA THR A 121 -5.25 -22.30 7.21
C THR A 121 -5.43 -22.83 5.78
N ALA A 122 -6.54 -22.45 5.12
CA ALA A 122 -6.84 -22.72 3.72
C ALA A 122 -7.76 -21.61 3.15
N ASP A 123 -8.04 -21.62 1.84
CA ASP A 123 -9.01 -20.70 1.23
C ASP A 123 -10.43 -21.00 1.77
N PRO A 124 -11.03 -20.12 2.59
CA PRO A 124 -12.33 -20.39 3.23
C PRO A 124 -13.49 -20.44 2.23
N ARG A 125 -13.26 -20.06 0.97
CA ARG A 125 -14.24 -20.19 -0.12
C ARG A 125 -14.29 -21.61 -0.69
N LYS A 126 -13.23 -22.39 -0.48
CA LYS A 126 -13.04 -23.75 -1.03
C LYS A 126 -13.03 -24.82 0.04
N ASP A 127 -12.54 -24.49 1.23
CA ASP A 127 -12.48 -25.41 2.35
C ASP A 127 -13.37 -24.92 3.51
N PRO A 128 -14.48 -25.62 3.82
CA PRO A 128 -15.35 -25.26 4.94
C PRO A 128 -14.68 -25.44 6.32
N ASN A 129 -13.56 -26.16 6.40
CA ASN A 129 -12.78 -26.35 7.62
C ASN A 129 -11.65 -25.32 7.77
N ALA A 130 -11.57 -24.31 6.89
CA ALA A 130 -10.56 -23.26 7.00
C ALA A 130 -10.72 -22.47 8.30
N GLU A 131 -9.68 -22.45 9.12
CA GLU A 131 -9.69 -21.76 10.42
C GLU A 131 -8.88 -20.46 10.35
N PRO A 132 -9.30 -19.39 11.06
CA PRO A 132 -8.55 -18.14 11.11
C PRO A 132 -7.25 -18.30 11.91
N ILE A 133 -6.14 -17.87 11.33
CA ILE A 133 -4.83 -17.81 11.98
C ILE A 133 -4.72 -16.49 12.72
N LYS A 134 -4.72 -16.56 14.07
CA LYS A 134 -4.70 -15.37 14.94
C LYS A 134 -3.31 -14.79 15.15
N GLU A 135 -2.28 -15.64 15.14
CA GLU A 135 -0.90 -15.25 15.42
C GLU A 135 0.04 -16.06 14.52
N VAL A 136 1.00 -15.38 13.92
CA VAL A 136 2.09 -15.96 13.14
C VAL A 136 3.38 -15.41 13.71
N LYS A 137 4.28 -16.30 14.12
CA LYS A 137 5.60 -15.93 14.66
C LYS A 137 6.70 -15.96 13.60
N THR A 138 6.51 -16.74 12.55
CA THR A 138 7.48 -16.92 11.47
C THR A 138 6.74 -17.21 10.18
N ILE A 139 7.17 -16.56 9.09
CA ILE A 139 6.59 -16.72 7.77
C ILE A 139 7.44 -17.74 6.99
N ASP A 140 7.02 -19.01 7.05
CA ASP A 140 7.70 -20.12 6.39
C ASP A 140 7.12 -20.43 5.00
N ASP A 141 7.75 -21.36 4.29
CA ASP A 141 7.30 -21.79 2.96
C ASP A 141 5.90 -22.41 2.96
N THR A 142 5.47 -22.97 4.10
CA THR A 142 4.13 -23.54 4.26
C THR A 142 3.08 -22.43 4.22
N LEU A 143 3.31 -21.37 4.98
CA LEU A 143 2.44 -20.20 5.03
C LEU A 143 2.39 -19.47 3.69
N ARG A 144 3.54 -19.34 3.02
CA ARG A 144 3.63 -18.77 1.67
C ARG A 144 2.81 -19.57 0.66
N LYS A 145 2.82 -20.91 0.74
CA LYS A 145 1.99 -21.78 -0.13
C LYS A 145 0.51 -21.60 0.13
N ILE A 146 0.09 -21.50 1.39
CA ILE A 146 -1.31 -21.27 1.76
C ILE A 146 -1.80 -19.93 1.20
N ALA A 147 -0.98 -18.88 1.31
CA ALA A 147 -1.31 -17.55 0.80
C ALA A 147 -1.23 -17.42 -0.74
N GLY A 148 -0.39 -18.22 -1.41
CA GLY A 148 -0.22 -18.20 -2.86
C GLY A 148 -1.38 -18.81 -3.65
N GLY A 149 -2.28 -19.56 -3.01
CA GLY A 149 -3.42 -20.22 -3.65
C GLY A 149 -4.64 -19.31 -3.91
N SER A 150 -4.67 -18.10 -3.36
CA SER A 150 -5.80 -17.17 -3.48
C SER A 150 -5.73 -16.37 -4.79
N GLY A 151 -6.05 -17.04 -5.91
CA GLY A 151 -6.21 -16.38 -7.21
C GLY A 151 -7.50 -15.56 -7.28
N THR A 152 -7.41 -14.24 -7.18
CA THR A 152 -8.44 -13.33 -7.70
C THR A 152 -7.85 -12.45 -8.79
N THR A 153 -8.46 -12.53 -9.97
CA THR A 153 -8.01 -11.99 -11.27
C THR A 153 -8.03 -10.45 -11.40
N LEU A 154 -8.28 -9.72 -10.32
CA LEU A 154 -8.64 -8.29 -10.38
C LEU A 154 -7.79 -7.34 -9.52
N GLY A 155 -6.76 -7.83 -8.83
CA GLY A 155 -5.84 -6.98 -8.04
C GLY A 155 -4.37 -7.36 -8.24
N THR A 156 -3.47 -6.38 -8.18
CA THR A 156 -2.01 -6.59 -8.09
C THR A 156 -1.57 -6.98 -6.67
N GLY A 157 -2.51 -7.13 -5.73
CA GLY A 157 -2.25 -7.50 -4.34
C GLY A 157 -3.12 -8.67 -3.87
N GLY A 158 -2.74 -9.26 -2.74
CA GLY A 158 -3.41 -10.43 -2.17
C GLY A 158 -2.85 -10.80 -0.80
N MET A 159 -3.15 -12.01 -0.32
CA MET A 159 -2.56 -12.49 0.94
C MET A 159 -1.04 -12.69 0.81
N ALA A 160 -0.56 -13.06 -0.37
CA ALA A 160 0.87 -13.23 -0.64
C ALA A 160 1.67 -11.93 -0.43
N THR A 161 1.22 -10.80 -0.96
CA THR A 161 1.89 -9.49 -0.79
C THR A 161 1.84 -9.01 0.66
N LYS A 162 0.76 -9.32 1.40
CA LYS A 162 0.65 -9.03 2.84
C LYS A 162 1.65 -9.83 3.67
N LEU A 163 1.84 -11.11 3.33
CA LEU A 163 2.89 -11.92 3.98
C LEU A 163 4.29 -11.41 3.63
N GLN A 164 4.53 -10.96 2.39
CA GLN A 164 5.81 -10.34 2.03
C GLN A 164 6.06 -9.06 2.84
N ALA A 165 5.05 -8.18 2.93
CA ALA A 165 5.14 -6.96 3.73
C ALA A 165 5.40 -7.25 5.21
N ALA A 166 4.74 -8.27 5.77
CA ALA A 166 4.94 -8.70 7.16
C ALA A 166 6.28 -9.41 7.41
N ASP A 167 6.95 -9.92 6.38
CA ASP A 167 8.31 -10.49 6.45
C ASP A 167 9.39 -9.39 6.38
N ILE A 168 9.06 -8.26 5.74
CA ILE A 168 9.93 -7.09 5.62
C ILE A 168 9.90 -6.24 6.89
N ALA A 169 8.70 -5.97 7.43
CA ALA A 169 8.47 -5.08 8.57
C ALA A 169 8.85 -5.74 9.92
#